data_AF-A0A968NV27-F1
#
_entry.id   AF-A0A968NV27-F1
#
_cell.length_a   1.000
_cell.length_b   1.000
_cell.length_c   1.000
_cell.angle_alpha   90.00
_cell.angle_beta   90.00
_cell.angle_gamma   90.00
#
_symmetry.space_group_name_H-M   'P 1'
#
loop_
_entity.id
_entity.type
_entity.pdbx_description
1 polymer ?
#
loop_
_entity_poly.entity_id
_entity_poly.type
_entity_poly.pdbx_seq_one_letter_code
_entity_poly.pdbx_strand_id
1 'polypeptide(L)'
;MKETLVNWLNSVLMMNLFFVLFSFGWLAIALVGKSLNLPFGFDLWYRLWQPVFMPALGILMAGAIVSGAIGWIGRRLEAMRGQTGSTL
;
A
#
# COMPACT_ATOMS: atom_id res chain seq x y z
N MET A 1 -12.60 16.51 9.14
CA MET A 1 -13.12 15.16 8.81
C MET A 1 -12.39 14.50 7.64
N LYS A 2 -12.27 15.16 6.48
CA LYS A 2 -11.52 14.65 5.30
C LYS A 2 -10.03 14.38 5.57
N GLU A 3 -9.39 15.21 6.39
CA GLU A 3 -7.98 15.04 6.82
C GLU A 3 -7.80 13.77 7.66
N THR A 4 -8.76 13.47 8.55
CA THR A 4 -8.79 12.25 9.36
C THR A 4 -8.91 11.00 8.48
N LEU A 5 -9.71 11.06 7.42
CA LEU A 5 -9.93 9.94 6.50
C LEU A 5 -8.67 9.65 5.66
N VAL A 6 -7.98 10.69 5.19
CA VAL A 6 -6.68 10.55 4.51
C VAL A 6 -5.61 10.02 5.46
N ASN A 7 -5.53 10.51 6.70
CA ASN A 7 -4.57 10.02 7.68
C ASN A 7 -4.83 8.56 8.07
N TRP A 8 -6.09 8.18 8.26
CA TRP A 8 -6.46 6.80 8.56
C TRP A 8 -6.14 5.87 7.39
N LEU A 9 -6.44 6.28 6.15
CA LEU A 9 -6.11 5.53 4.95
C LEU A 9 -4.60 5.34 4.82
N ASN A 10 -3.81 6.38 5.07
CA ASN A 10 -2.36 6.31 5.08
C ASN A 10 -1.83 5.35 6.16
N SER A 11 -2.41 5.37 7.37
CA SER A 11 -2.04 4.46 8.46
C SER A 11 -2.38 2.99 8.15
N VAL A 12 -3.54 2.73 7.54
CA VAL A 12 -3.95 1.39 7.08
C VAL A 12 -3.02 0.91 5.96
N LEU A 13 -2.69 1.78 5.00
CA LEU A 13 -1.75 1.48 3.94
C LEU A 13 -0.37 1.14 4.49
N MET A 14 0.11 1.92 5.47
CA MET A 14 1.41 1.69 6.08
C MET A 14 1.45 0.34 6.82
N MET A 15 0.40 0.03 7.60
CA MET A 15 0.24 -1.27 8.26
C MET A 15 0.23 -2.42 7.23
N ASN A 16 -0.50 -2.25 6.14
CA ASN A 16 -0.60 -3.24 5.06
C ASN A 16 0.76 -3.45 4.35
N LEU A 17 1.49 -2.36 4.11
CA LEU A 17 2.84 -2.40 3.53
C LEU A 17 3.81 -3.16 4.44
N PHE A 18 3.81 -2.88 5.74
CA PHE A 18 4.63 -3.63 6.71
C PHE A 18 4.27 -5.11 6.73
N PHE A 19 2.99 -5.46 6.65
CA PHE A 19 2.55 -6.85 6.55
C PHE A 19 3.11 -7.54 5.30
N VAL A 20 3.04 -6.88 4.13
CA VAL A 20 3.61 -7.39 2.88
C VAL A 20 5.14 -7.58 3.01
N LEU A 21 5.85 -6.60 3.58
CA LEU A 21 7.30 -6.70 3.83
C LEU A 21 7.64 -7.86 4.79
N PHE A 22 6.87 -8.02 5.87
CA PHE A 22 7.09 -9.08 6.85
C PHE A 22 6.97 -10.46 6.20
N SER A 23 6.01 -10.63 5.29
CA SER A 23 5.86 -11.89 4.56
C SER A 23 6.91 -12.14 3.50
N PHE A 24 7.56 -11.11 2.99
CA PHE A 24 8.81 -11.28 2.25
C PHE A 24 9.92 -11.85 3.14
N GLY A 25 10.03 -11.40 4.40
CA GLY A 25 10.92 -11.98 5.39
C GLY A 25 10.60 -13.45 5.69
N TRP A 26 9.31 -13.77 5.86
CA TRP A 26 8.85 -15.16 6.01
C TRP A 26 9.14 -16.01 4.77
N LEU A 27 9.02 -15.45 3.56
CA LEU A 27 9.40 -16.14 2.33
C LEU A 27 10.88 -16.51 2.34
N ALA A 28 11.76 -15.61 2.77
CA ALA A 28 13.19 -15.90 2.86
C ALA A 28 13.46 -17.07 3.81
N ILE A 29 12.76 -17.10 4.96
CA ILE A 29 12.83 -18.20 5.93
C ILE A 29 12.28 -19.50 5.31
N ALA A 30 11.15 -19.44 4.60
CA ALA A 30 10.54 -20.59 3.92
C ALA A 30 11.42 -21.13 2.79
N LEU A 31 12.15 -20.26 2.09
CA LEU A 31 13.08 -20.63 1.02
C LEU A 31 14.30 -21.36 1.60
N VAL A 32 14.83 -20.90 2.74
CA VAL A 32 15.87 -21.62 3.49
C VAL A 32 15.32 -22.93 4.09
N GLY A 33 14.06 -22.96 4.50
CA GLY A 33 13.36 -24.19 4.92
C GLY A 33 13.20 -25.22 3.80
N LYS A 34 13.09 -24.78 2.55
CA LYS A 34 13.03 -25.68 1.38
C LYS A 34 14.33 -26.47 1.20
N SER A 35 15.50 -25.88 1.50
CA SER A 35 16.76 -26.63 1.56
C SER A 35 16.80 -27.68 2.67
N LEU A 36 15.95 -27.56 3.69
CA LEU A 36 15.80 -28.54 4.79
C LEU A 36 14.72 -29.59 4.51
N ASN A 37 14.23 -29.71 3.26
CA ASN A 37 13.22 -30.70 2.85
C ASN A 37 11.88 -30.60 3.62
N LEU A 38 11.55 -29.43 4.16
CA LEU A 38 10.25 -29.15 4.81
C LEU A 38 9.31 -28.48 3.79
N PRO A 39 8.46 -29.25 3.07
CA PRO A 39 7.63 -28.73 1.98
C PRO A 39 6.54 -27.74 2.44
N PHE A 40 6.24 -27.70 3.74
CA PHE A 40 5.13 -26.91 4.27
C PHE A 40 5.39 -25.40 4.27
N GLY A 41 6.63 -24.93 4.41
CA GLY A 41 6.90 -23.50 4.60
C GLY A 41 6.60 -22.66 3.36
N PHE A 42 7.07 -23.12 2.20
CA PHE A 42 6.90 -22.41 0.93
C PHE A 42 5.48 -22.58 0.36
N ASP A 43 4.92 -23.79 0.44
CA ASP A 43 3.59 -24.09 -0.11
C ASP A 43 2.49 -23.37 0.68
N LEU A 44 2.60 -23.33 2.02
CA LEU A 44 1.69 -22.58 2.88
C LEU A 44 1.79 -21.07 2.61
N TRP A 45 3.01 -20.54 2.47
CA TRP A 45 3.21 -19.13 2.11
C TRP A 45 2.59 -18.80 0.76
N TYR A 46 2.78 -19.66 -0.26
CA TYR A 46 2.23 -19.45 -1.60
C TYR A 46 0.70 -19.53 -1.61
N ARG A 47 0.12 -20.45 -0.82
CA ARG A 47 -1.33 -20.54 -0.60
C ARG A 47 -1.90 -19.34 0.14
N LEU A 48 -1.16 -18.74 1.08
CA LEU A 48 -1.51 -17.49 1.76
C LEU A 48 -1.28 -16.28 0.85
N TRP A 49 -0.38 -16.39 -0.12
CA TRP A 49 -0.02 -15.32 -1.06
C TRP A 49 -1.23 -14.80 -1.85
N GLN A 50 -1.94 -15.72 -2.51
CA GLN A 50 -3.12 -15.43 -3.32
C GLN A 50 -4.27 -14.75 -2.54
N PRO A 51 -4.75 -15.28 -1.40
CA PRO A 51 -5.89 -14.73 -0.69
C PRO A 51 -5.55 -13.55 0.23
N VAL A 52 -4.29 -13.37 0.65
CA VAL A 52 -3.93 -12.31 1.60
C VAL A 52 -3.19 -11.15 0.93
N PHE A 53 -2.20 -11.44 0.07
CA PHE A 53 -1.29 -10.40 -0.44
C PHE A 53 -1.80 -9.75 -1.71
N MET A 54 -2.41 -10.50 -2.63
CA MET A 54 -3.03 -9.89 -3.82
C MET A 54 -4.14 -8.89 -3.46
N PRO A 55 -5.11 -9.21 -2.58
CA PRO A 55 -6.11 -8.22 -2.18
C PRO A 55 -5.51 -7.09 -1.36
N ALA A 56 -4.53 -7.35 -0.48
CA ALA A 56 -3.79 -6.31 0.24
C ALA A 56 -3.12 -5.30 -0.70
N LEU A 57 -2.39 -5.78 -1.72
CA LEU A 57 -1.78 -4.95 -2.75
C LEU A 57 -2.82 -4.17 -3.56
N GLY A 58 -3.98 -4.78 -3.84
CA GLY A 58 -5.11 -4.10 -4.48
C GLY A 58 -5.62 -2.91 -3.65
N ILE A 59 -5.76 -3.10 -2.33
CA ILE A 59 -6.16 -2.02 -1.41
C ILE A 59 -5.07 -0.94 -1.31
N LEU A 60 -3.79 -1.34 -1.26
CA LEU A 60 -2.65 -0.42 -1.31
C LEU A 60 -2.69 0.44 -2.57
N MET A 61 -2.86 -0.18 -3.73
CA MET A 61 -2.92 0.51 -5.01
C MET A 61 -4.13 1.44 -5.10
N ALA A 62 -5.31 0.97 -4.68
CA ALA A 62 -6.52 1.79 -4.62
C ALA A 62 -6.35 2.99 -3.68
N GLY A 63 -5.78 2.78 -2.49
CA GLY A 63 -5.52 3.85 -1.52
C GLY A 63 -4.51 4.87 -2.03
N ALA A 64 -3.46 4.42 -2.71
CA ALA A 64 -2.46 5.29 -3.33
C ALA A 64 -3.08 6.13 -4.46
N ILE A 65 -3.92 5.53 -5.32
CA ILE A 65 -4.62 6.23 -6.39
C ILE A 65 -5.57 7.29 -5.82
N VAL A 66 -6.37 6.94 -4.81
CA VAL A 66 -7.30 7.89 -4.16
C VAL A 66 -6.53 9.04 -3.51
N SER A 67 -5.47 8.74 -2.77
CA SER A 67 -4.62 9.75 -2.11
C SER A 67 -3.97 10.69 -3.14
N GLY A 68 -3.43 10.13 -4.22
CA GLY A 68 -2.83 10.88 -5.32
C GLY A 68 -3.83 11.75 -6.07
N ALA A 69 -5.03 11.23 -6.35
CA ALA A 69 -6.10 11.96 -7.04
C ALA A 69 -6.57 13.17 -6.22
N ILE A 70 -6.82 13.00 -4.92
CA ILE A 70 -7.22 14.08 -4.02
C ILE A 70 -6.16 15.18 -3.99
N GLY A 71 -4.87 14.80 -3.85
CA GLY A 71 -3.76 15.76 -3.84
C GLY A 71 -3.56 16.47 -5.19
N TRP A 72 -3.79 15.79 -6.30
CA TRP A 72 -3.71 16.39 -7.64
C TRP A 72 -4.80 17.45 -7.85
N ILE A 73 -6.03 17.17 -7.44
CA ILE A 73 -7.17 18.09 -7.57
C ILE A 73 -6.97 19.34 -6.70
N GLY A 74 -6.49 19.17 -5.46
CA GLY A 74 -6.18 20.29 -4.55
C GLY A 74 -5.12 21.22 -5.13
N ARG A 75 -3.98 20.67 -5.58
CA ARG A 75 -2.92 21.45 -6.23
C ARG A 75 -3.41 22.15 -7.50
N ARG A 76 -4.30 21.52 -8.27
CA ARG A 76 -4.86 22.12 -9.50
C ARG A 76 -5.71 23.35 -9.19
N LEU A 77 -6.55 23.30 -8.15
CA LEU A 77 -7.38 24.42 -7.70
C LEU A 77 -6.54 25.57 -7.14
N GLU A 78 -5.51 25.27 -6.35
CA GLU A 78 -4.58 26.27 -5.82
C GLU A 78 -3.78 26.95 -6.94
N ALA A 79 -3.29 26.17 -7.91
CA ALA A 79 -2.56 26.70 -9.07
C ALA A 79 -3.41 27.63 -9.94
N MET A 80 -4.71 27.35 -10.09
CA MET A 80 -5.63 28.26 -10.79
C MET A 80 -5.90 29.54 -9.99
N ARG A 81 -5.99 29.44 -8.66
CA ARG A 81 -6.29 30.57 -7.78
C ARG A 81 -5.08 31.49 -7.55
N GLY A 82 -3.87 30.96 -7.62
CA GLY A 82 -2.61 31.72 -7.53
C GLY A 82 -2.32 32.62 -8.73
N GLN A 83 -2.85 32.31 -9.93
CA GLN A 83 -2.70 33.16 -11.12
C GLN A 83 -3.57 34.43 -11.09
N THR A 84 -4.69 34.43 -10.36
CA THR A 84 -5.58 35.60 -10.28
C THR A 84 -5.10 36.66 -9.28
N GLY A 85 -4.12 36.33 -8.42
CA GLY A 85 -3.60 37.23 -7.39
C GLY A 85 -2.39 38.09 -7.79
N SER A 86 -1.77 37.83 -8.96
CA SER A 86 -0.60 38.58 -9.45
C SER A 86 -0.93 39.53 -10.61
N THR A 87 -2.20 39.68 -10.95
CA THR A 87 -2.69 40.53 -12.05
C THR A 87 -3.52 41.73 -11.57
N LEU A 88 -3.59 41.97 -10.26
CA LEU A 88 -4.21 43.16 -9.66
C LEU A 88 -3.22 43.89 -8.76
#